data_AF-A0A4P5QPS2-F1
#
_entry.id   AF-A0A4P5QPS2-F1
#
_cell.length_a   1.000
_cell.length_b   1.000
_cell.length_c   1.000
_cell.angle_alpha   90.00
_cell.angle_beta   90.00
_cell.angle_gamma   90.00
#
_symmetry.space_group_name_H-M   'P 1'
#
loop_
_entity.id
_entity.type
_entity.pdbx_description
1 polymer ?
#
loop_
_entity_poly.entity_id
_entity_poly.type
_entity_poly.pdbx_seq_one_letter_code
_entity_poly.pdbx_strand_id
1 'polypeptide(L)'
;MATAIHDQVIEVLARVSDTEEVRANPDLALYDLQILDSMKTVELIVALQQELNVEISPAEFDRDAWATPAKMVADVEKRLAA
;
A
#
# COMPACT_ATOMS: atom_id res chain seq x y z
N MET A 1 -1.49 -13.57 13.49
CA MET A 1 -2.08 -13.47 12.14
C MET A 1 -1.81 -12.13 11.45
N ALA A 2 -1.37 -11.07 12.16
CA ALA A 2 -1.04 -9.77 11.58
C ALA A 2 0.11 -9.77 10.54
N THR A 3 1.09 -10.66 10.68
CA THR A 3 2.25 -10.71 9.77
C THR A 3 1.87 -11.00 8.31
N ALA A 4 0.75 -11.69 8.07
CA ALA A 4 0.30 -12.02 6.71
C ALA A 4 -0.15 -10.77 5.93
N ILE A 5 -0.87 -9.85 6.58
CA ILE A 5 -1.38 -8.63 5.93
C ILE A 5 -0.22 -7.73 5.55
N HIS A 6 0.73 -7.51 6.47
CA HIS A 6 1.93 -6.73 6.20
C HIS A 6 2.67 -7.28 4.96
N ASP A 7 2.95 -8.58 4.92
CA ASP A 7 3.70 -9.19 3.82
C ASP A 7 2.96 -9.07 2.48
N GLN A 8 1.65 -9.34 2.45
CA GLN A 8 0.83 -9.18 1.24
C GLN A 8 0.78 -7.74 0.74
N VAL A 9 0.58 -6.77 1.64
CA VAL A 9 0.54 -5.34 1.28
C VAL A 9 1.88 -4.90 0.68
N ILE A 10 2.99 -5.31 1.30
CA ILE A 10 4.34 -5.02 0.83
C ILE A 10 4.64 -5.74 -0.49
N GLU A 11 4.16 -6.96 -0.69
CA GLU A 11 4.31 -7.69 -1.94
C GLU A 11 3.58 -7.03 -3.10
N VAL A 12 2.30 -6.68 -2.88
CA VAL A 12 1.48 -5.94 -3.84
C VAL A 12 2.11 -4.57 -4.14
N LEU A 13 2.63 -3.90 -3.12
CA LEU A 13 3.39 -2.67 -3.29
C LEU A 13 4.61 -2.88 -4.16
N ALA A 14 5.48 -3.83 -3.83
CA ALA A 14 6.71 -4.10 -4.57
C ALA A 14 6.43 -4.41 -6.04
N ARG A 15 5.34 -5.12 -6.31
CA ARG A 15 4.89 -5.45 -7.67
C ARG A 15 4.41 -4.23 -8.46
N VAL A 16 3.62 -3.35 -7.85
CA VAL A 16 3.09 -2.15 -8.53
C VAL A 16 4.15 -1.05 -8.66
N SER A 17 5.02 -0.97 -7.66
CA SER A 17 6.14 -0.03 -7.63
C SER A 17 7.33 -0.47 -8.48
N ASP A 18 7.37 -1.74 -8.89
CA ASP A 18 8.50 -2.40 -9.57
C ASP A 18 9.81 -2.23 -8.80
N THR A 19 9.75 -2.20 -7.47
CA THR A 19 10.93 -2.06 -6.61
C THR A 19 10.82 -2.91 -5.36
N GLU A 20 11.92 -3.58 -5.02
CA GLU A 20 12.04 -4.33 -3.77
C GLU A 20 12.47 -3.44 -2.60
N GLU A 21 12.85 -2.18 -2.85
CA GLU A 21 13.30 -1.25 -1.81
C GLU A 21 12.23 -0.99 -0.75
N VAL A 22 10.95 -1.07 -1.14
CA VAL A 22 9.80 -0.96 -0.23
C VAL A 22 9.74 -2.08 0.82
N ARG A 23 10.36 -3.24 0.54
CA ARG A 23 10.51 -4.36 1.49
C ARG A 23 11.60 -4.07 2.52
N ALA A 24 12.67 -3.39 2.10
CA ALA A 24 13.82 -3.09 2.93
C ALA A 24 13.61 -1.82 3.78
N ASN A 25 12.91 -0.82 3.24
CA ASN A 25 12.68 0.47 3.87
C ASN A 25 11.19 0.74 4.05
N PRO A 26 10.63 0.53 5.26
CA PRO A 26 9.23 0.79 5.56
C PRO A 26 8.89 2.28 5.63
N ASP A 27 9.88 3.15 5.81
CA ASP A 27 9.76 4.62 5.80
C ASP A 27 10.12 5.23 4.44
N LEU A 28 10.20 4.42 3.39
CA LEU A 28 10.52 4.89 2.04
C LEU A 28 9.45 5.86 1.53
N ALA A 29 9.84 7.05 1.10
CA ALA A 29 8.92 8.05 0.58
C ALA A 29 8.46 7.71 -0.85
N LEU A 30 7.34 7.00 -0.97
CA LEU A 30 6.88 6.41 -2.23
C LEU A 30 6.54 7.47 -3.28
N TYR A 31 5.89 8.56 -2.88
CA TYR A 31 5.55 9.64 -3.80
C TYR A 31 6.73 10.55 -4.11
N ASP A 32 7.58 10.82 -3.12
CA ASP A 32 8.74 11.71 -3.26
C ASP A 32 9.78 11.12 -4.23
N LEU A 33 9.98 9.80 -4.15
CA LEU A 33 10.86 9.05 -5.04
C LEU A 33 10.20 8.67 -6.38
N GLN A 34 8.98 9.16 -6.66
CA GLN A 34 8.18 8.78 -7.83
C GLN A 34 7.99 7.27 -8.00
N ILE A 35 7.99 6.54 -6.88
CA ILE A 35 7.73 5.11 -6.84
C ILE A 35 6.25 4.86 -7.11
N LEU A 36 5.38 5.66 -6.47
CA LEU A 36 3.94 5.67 -6.68
C LEU A 36 3.48 6.98 -7.35
N ASP A 37 2.65 6.82 -8.37
CA ASP A 37 1.92 7.89 -9.04
C ASP A 37 0.41 7.70 -8.87
N SER A 38 -0.40 8.64 -9.37
CA SER A 38 -1.86 8.54 -9.34
C SER A 38 -2.39 7.23 -9.96
N MET A 39 -1.77 6.75 -11.05
CA MET A 39 -2.18 5.49 -11.69
C MET A 39 -1.76 4.26 -10.89
N LYS A 40 -0.49 4.18 -10.48
CA LYS A 40 0.03 3.11 -9.63
C LYS A 40 -0.74 3.00 -8.31
N THR A 41 -1.11 4.13 -7.71
CA THR A 41 -1.94 4.15 -6.50
C THR A 41 -3.29 3.48 -6.73
N VAL A 42 -3.96 3.77 -7.86
CA VAL A 42 -5.23 3.12 -8.22
C VAL A 42 -5.04 1.63 -8.49
N GLU A 43 -4.00 1.23 -9.22
CA GLU A 43 -3.67 -0.19 -9.44
C GLU A 43 -3.40 -0.93 -8.13
N LEU A 44 -2.68 -0.29 -7.21
CA LEU A 44 -2.39 -0.81 -5.88
C LEU A 44 -3.67 -1.02 -5.07
N ILE A 45 -4.55 -0.02 -5.06
CA ILE A 45 -5.86 -0.11 -4.42
C ILE A 45 -6.66 -1.29 -5.00
N VAL A 46 -6.73 -1.42 -6.32
CA VAL A 46 -7.45 -2.54 -6.96
C VAL A 46 -6.83 -3.89 -6.59
N ALA A 47 -5.51 -4.02 -6.61
CA ALA A 47 -4.82 -5.25 -6.25
C ALA A 47 -5.08 -5.63 -4.78
N LEU A 48 -4.98 -4.68 -3.85
CA LEU A 48 -5.26 -4.91 -2.43
C LEU A 48 -6.73 -5.32 -2.21
N GLN A 49 -7.69 -4.68 -2.90
CA GLN A 49 -9.10 -5.07 -2.82
C GLN A 49 -9.34 -6.51 -3.30
N GLN A 50 -8.60 -6.98 -4.31
CA GLN A 50 -8.72 -8.35 -4.82
C GLN A 50 -8.03 -9.38 -3.92
N GLU A 51 -6.85 -9.05 -3.36
CA GLU A 51 -6.04 -10.00 -2.59
C GLU A 51 -6.45 -10.08 -1.12
N LEU A 52 -6.78 -8.94 -0.51
CA LEU A 52 -7.09 -8.82 0.91
C LEU A 52 -8.59 -8.62 1.16
N ASN A 53 -9.40 -8.48 0.11
CA ASN A 53 -10.84 -8.21 0.21
C ASN A 53 -11.18 -6.93 1.00
N VAL A 54 -10.23 -5.99 1.09
CA VAL A 54 -10.43 -4.66 1.68
C VAL A 54 -11.27 -3.80 0.74
N GLU A 55 -12.05 -2.84 1.23
CA GLU A 55 -12.73 -1.83 0.41
C GLU A 55 -12.03 -0.47 0.58
N ILE A 56 -11.44 0.05 -0.50
CA ILE A 56 -10.72 1.33 -0.48
C ILE A 56 -11.26 2.23 -1.59
N SER A 57 -11.95 3.29 -1.18
CA SER A 57 -12.43 4.34 -2.09
C SER A 57 -11.30 5.29 -2.48
N PRO A 58 -10.93 5.44 -3.76
CA PRO A 58 -9.92 6.41 -4.20
C PRO A 58 -10.34 7.87 -3.95
N ALA A 59 -11.64 8.12 -3.73
CA ALA A 59 -12.16 9.45 -3.40
C ALA A 59 -11.89 9.87 -1.94
N GLU A 60 -11.84 8.90 -1.01
CA GLU A 60 -11.53 9.12 0.41
C GLU A 60 -10.07 8.79 0.73
N PHE A 61 -9.30 8.52 -0.32
CA PHE A 61 -7.91 8.16 -0.22
C PHE A 61 -7.04 9.37 0.09
N ASP A 62 -6.24 9.26 1.14
CA ASP A 62 -5.25 10.27 1.49
C ASP A 62 -3.85 9.82 1.06
N ARG A 63 -3.18 10.64 0.26
CA ARG A 63 -1.83 10.36 -0.23
C ARG A 63 -0.80 10.33 0.91
N ASP A 64 -1.02 11.11 1.96
CA ASP A 64 -0.13 11.15 3.12
C ASP A 64 -0.24 9.85 3.93
N ALA A 65 -1.44 9.26 3.99
CA ALA A 65 -1.67 7.96 4.63
C ALA A 65 -0.94 6.82 3.92
N TRP A 66 -0.60 6.97 2.64
CA TRP A 66 0.17 5.98 1.87
C TRP A 66 1.54 6.52 1.45
N ALA A 67 2.03 7.56 2.12
CA ALA A 67 3.30 8.19 1.78
C ALA A 67 4.49 7.23 1.93
N THR A 68 4.37 6.26 2.83
CA THR A 68 5.38 5.22 3.08
C THR A 68 4.74 3.84 3.19
N PRO A 69 5.50 2.76 2.92
CA PRO A 69 5.01 1.39 3.07
C PRO A 69 4.42 1.12 4.46
N ALA A 70 5.07 1.61 5.52
CA ALA A 70 4.59 1.48 6.90
C ALA A 70 3.20 2.08 7.11
N LYS A 71 2.98 3.32 6.62
CA LYS A 71 1.68 3.99 6.78
C LYS A 71 0.59 3.28 5.98
N MET A 72 0.92 2.81 4.77
CA MET A 72 -0.02 2.06 3.95
C MET A 72 -0.45 0.76 4.62
N VAL A 73 0.50 -0.02 5.15
CA VAL A 73 0.16 -1.26 5.89
C VAL A 73 -0.76 -0.94 7.06
N ALA A 74 -0.44 0.09 7.85
CA ALA A 74 -1.27 0.49 8.97
C ALA A 74 -2.70 0.92 8.55
N ASP A 75 -2.84 1.63 7.43
CA ASP A 75 -4.15 2.02 6.89
C ASP A 75 -4.96 0.79 6.45
N VAL A 76 -4.34 -0.14 5.72
CA VAL A 76 -4.99 -1.39 5.27
C VAL A 76 -5.38 -2.27 6.45
N GLU A 77 -4.48 -2.49 7.42
CA GLU A 77 -4.77 -3.26 8.63
C GLU A 77 -5.94 -2.66 9.41
N LYS A 78 -5.97 -1.32 9.54
CA LYS A 78 -7.06 -0.63 10.24
C LYS A 78 -8.40 -0.83 9.54
N ARG A 79 -8.44 -0.82 8.21
CA ARG A 79 -9.67 -1.06 7.42
C ARG A 79 -10.15 -2.49 7.53
N LEU A 80 -9.24 -3.46 7.55
CA LEU A 80 -9.57 -4.89 7.69
C LEU A 80 -9.99 -5.27 9.11
N ALA A 81 -9.51 -4.53 10.12
CA ALA A 81 -9.89 -4.71 11.51
C ALA A 81 -11.16 -3.94 11.93
N ALA A 82 -11.71 -3.11 11.03
CA ALA A 82 -12.95 -2.35 11.24
C ALA A 82 -14.18 -3.15 10.80
#